data_AF-Q6SEZ1-F1
#
_entry.id   AF-Q6SEZ1-F1
#
_cell.length_a   1.000
_cell.length_b   1.000
_cell.length_c   1.000
_cell.angle_alpha   90.00
_cell.angle_beta   90.00
_cell.angle_gamma   90.00
#
_symmetry.space_group_name_H-M   'P 1'
#
loop_
_entity.id
_entity.type
_entity.pdbx_description
1 polymer ?
#
loop_
_entity_poly.entity_id
_entity_poly.type
_entity_poly.pdbx_seq_one_letter_code
_entity_poly.pdbx_strand_id
1 'polypeptide(L)'
;MPDFLRASARDSLVLEAEKQAKNAFFTTSTHNVYLTSQDQSLPAEHIVNRQIKSSKGCITTDQIPKGSGLKTLYHNPQFQNFITAVLGEKALYAYADPLSSINVHYAHEGQELGWHFDNSSFAITLLLQAPEGGGVFEYVPDLRDAAAGEMNFQGVADVLEGATPVKTLDMQPGTLVLFRGRNSLHRVTPTAGNRTRLLVVLAYNDAPGVSLSEGARMTFYGRVGT
;
A
#
# COMPACT_ATOMS: atom_id res chain seq x y z
N MET A 1 4.27 -14.21 -3.90
CA MET A 1 5.25 -14.86 -4.79
C MET A 1 6.64 -14.49 -4.31
N PRO A 2 7.31 -15.36 -3.54
CA PRO A 2 8.69 -15.14 -3.13
C PRO A 2 9.62 -15.13 -4.35
N ASP A 3 10.79 -14.50 -4.22
CA ASP A 3 11.86 -14.46 -5.24
C ASP A 3 11.38 -14.06 -6.65
N PHE A 4 10.41 -13.16 -6.73
CA PHE A 4 9.87 -12.69 -8.01
C PHE A 4 10.92 -11.92 -8.82
N LEU A 5 11.77 -11.16 -8.13
CA LEU A 5 12.91 -10.49 -8.73
C LEU A 5 14.19 -11.33 -8.61
N ARG A 6 15.01 -11.31 -9.67
CA ARG A 6 16.42 -11.70 -9.55
C ARG A 6 17.11 -10.79 -8.54
N ALA A 7 18.00 -11.36 -7.72
CA ALA A 7 18.74 -10.62 -6.69
C ALA A 7 19.44 -9.36 -7.24
N SER A 8 20.15 -9.47 -8.37
CA SER A 8 20.85 -8.33 -8.99
C SER A 8 19.91 -7.19 -9.44
N ALA A 9 18.71 -7.54 -9.89
CA ALA A 9 17.69 -6.54 -10.25
C ALA A 9 17.16 -5.86 -8.99
N ARG A 10 16.85 -6.62 -7.94
CA ARG A 10 16.42 -6.07 -6.65
C ARG A 10 17.49 -5.13 -6.07
N ASP A 11 18.74 -5.53 -6.03
CA ASP A 11 19.82 -4.75 -5.43
C ASP A 11 20.04 -3.43 -6.21
N SER A 12 19.92 -3.47 -7.54
CA SER A 12 19.95 -2.27 -8.39
C SER A 12 18.78 -1.31 -8.07
N LEU A 13 17.58 -1.85 -7.84
CA LEU A 13 16.39 -1.07 -7.49
C LEU A 13 16.48 -0.48 -6.07
N VAL A 14 17.10 -1.19 -5.12
CA VAL A 14 17.39 -0.66 -3.77
C VAL A 14 18.32 0.56 -3.89
N LEU A 15 19.44 0.43 -4.58
CA LEU A 15 20.38 1.54 -4.80
C LEU A 15 19.74 2.72 -5.51
N GLU A 16 18.84 2.46 -6.46
CA GLU A 16 18.08 3.51 -7.15
C GLU A 16 17.13 4.24 -6.18
N ALA A 17 16.37 3.50 -5.38
CA ALA A 17 15.46 4.06 -4.39
C ALA A 17 16.20 4.89 -3.33
N GLU A 18 17.32 4.39 -2.80
CA GLU A 18 18.13 5.12 -1.81
C GLU A 18 18.64 6.47 -2.36
N LYS A 19 19.07 6.52 -3.63
CA LYS A 19 19.47 7.78 -4.28
C LYS A 19 18.32 8.78 -4.41
N GLN A 20 17.08 8.29 -4.48
CA GLN A 20 15.87 9.10 -4.59
C GLN A 20 15.22 9.41 -3.24
N ALA A 21 15.68 8.82 -2.13
CA ALA A 21 15.06 8.98 -0.81
C ALA A 21 14.91 10.44 -0.37
N LYS A 22 15.86 11.32 -0.73
CA LYS A 22 15.79 12.77 -0.46
C LYS A 22 14.59 13.49 -1.11
N ASN A 23 13.98 12.88 -2.11
CA ASN A 23 12.82 13.42 -2.83
C ASN A 23 11.50 12.87 -2.28
N ALA A 24 11.55 11.97 -1.28
CA ALA A 24 10.36 11.35 -0.71
C ALA A 24 9.55 12.38 0.09
N PHE A 25 8.25 12.40 -0.17
CA PHE A 25 7.30 13.15 0.63
C PHE A 25 6.86 12.30 1.82
N PHE A 26 7.10 12.79 3.03
CA PHE A 26 6.71 12.14 4.27
C PHE A 26 5.52 12.84 4.90
N THR A 27 4.53 12.05 5.31
CA THR A 27 3.35 12.51 6.01
C THR A 27 3.00 11.57 7.15
N THR A 28 2.40 12.13 8.19
CA THR A 28 1.76 11.40 9.28
C THR A 28 0.34 11.88 9.38
N SER A 29 -0.59 10.93 9.44
CA SER A 29 -2.00 11.23 9.55
C SER A 29 -2.69 10.22 10.46
N THR A 30 -3.94 10.53 10.80
CA THR A 30 -4.84 9.61 11.48
C THR A 30 -6.06 9.33 10.63
N HIS A 31 -6.58 8.12 10.71
CA HIS A 31 -7.82 7.72 10.03
C HIS A 31 -8.55 6.64 10.85
N ASN A 32 -9.82 6.39 10.58
CA ASN A 32 -10.47 5.16 11.04
C ASN A 32 -10.15 3.98 10.10
N VAL A 33 -10.50 2.75 10.49
CA VAL A 33 -10.22 1.57 9.65
C VAL A 33 -10.95 1.58 8.30
N TYR A 34 -12.01 2.38 8.16
CA TYR A 34 -12.86 2.42 6.97
C TYR A 34 -12.46 3.51 5.98
N LEU A 35 -11.47 4.35 6.34
CA LEU A 35 -11.03 5.51 5.55
C LEU A 35 -12.16 6.48 5.21
N THR A 36 -13.13 6.64 6.12
CA THR A 36 -14.26 7.57 5.99
C THR A 36 -14.10 8.80 6.88
N SER A 37 -14.89 9.84 6.64
CA SER A 37 -15.09 10.90 7.62
C SER A 37 -15.66 10.34 8.93
N GLN A 38 -15.38 11.03 10.04
CA GLN A 38 -16.00 10.73 11.32
C GLN A 38 -17.51 11.01 11.27
N ASP A 39 -18.28 10.16 11.95
CA ASP A 39 -19.72 10.29 12.12
C ASP A 39 -20.01 11.04 13.43
N GLN A 40 -20.48 12.28 13.32
CA GLN A 40 -20.79 13.14 14.46
C GLN A 40 -21.99 12.66 15.30
N SER A 41 -22.78 11.72 14.79
CA SER A 41 -23.89 11.12 15.54
C SER A 41 -23.46 10.02 16.50
N LEU A 42 -22.20 9.56 16.41
CA LEU A 42 -21.66 8.47 17.20
C LEU A 42 -20.54 8.95 18.15
N PRO A 43 -20.31 8.26 19.28
CA PRO A 43 -19.21 8.57 20.19
C PRO A 43 -17.84 8.51 19.52
N ALA A 44 -16.84 9.19 20.10
CA ALA A 44 -15.47 9.18 19.59
C ALA A 44 -14.81 7.79 19.64
N GLU A 45 -15.24 6.98 20.60
CA GLU A 45 -14.78 5.61 20.84
C GLU A 45 -15.41 4.60 19.89
N HIS A 46 -16.51 4.95 19.21
CA HIS A 46 -17.12 4.08 18.22
C HIS A 46 -16.10 3.78 17.11
N ILE A 47 -16.10 2.55 16.58
CA ILE A 47 -15.04 2.07 15.69
C ILE A 47 -14.90 2.90 14.38
N VAL A 48 -16.00 3.53 13.94
CA VAL A 48 -16.01 4.45 12.78
C VAL A 48 -15.35 5.80 13.07
N ASN A 49 -15.21 6.17 14.35
CA ASN A 49 -14.59 7.41 14.80
C ASN A 49 -13.22 7.18 15.41
N ARG A 50 -12.93 5.97 15.89
CA ARG A 50 -11.65 5.59 16.50
C ARG A 50 -10.51 5.84 15.52
N GLN A 51 -9.62 6.74 15.90
CA GLN A 51 -8.48 7.16 15.08
C GLN A 51 -7.28 6.22 15.27
N ILE A 52 -6.66 5.87 14.16
CA ILE A 52 -5.48 5.04 14.04
C ILE A 52 -4.41 5.88 13.34
N LYS A 53 -3.20 5.84 13.87
CA LYS A 53 -2.06 6.53 13.29
C LYS A 53 -1.49 5.75 12.11
N SER A 54 -1.15 6.47 11.06
CA SER A 54 -0.39 5.97 9.93
C SER A 54 0.66 6.98 9.50
N SER A 55 1.76 6.46 8.98
CA SER A 55 2.85 7.25 8.42
C SER A 55 3.22 6.70 7.06
N LYS A 56 3.47 7.61 6.12
CA LYS A 56 3.83 7.25 4.76
C LYS A 56 4.94 8.16 4.28
N GLY A 57 6.01 7.58 3.76
CA GLY A 57 7.00 8.25 2.93
C GLY A 57 6.94 7.68 1.53
N CYS A 58 6.90 8.49 0.47
CA CYS A 58 7.03 7.95 -0.88
C CYS A 58 7.60 8.92 -1.91
N ILE A 59 8.22 8.35 -2.94
CA ILE A 59 8.40 9.00 -4.24
C ILE A 59 7.37 8.46 -5.22
N THR A 60 7.07 9.24 -6.26
CA THR A 60 6.06 8.93 -7.27
C THR A 60 6.66 8.60 -8.64
N THR A 61 5.80 8.21 -9.58
CA THR A 61 6.19 7.64 -10.89
C THR A 61 7.15 8.53 -11.70
N ASP A 62 6.92 9.84 -11.70
CA ASP A 62 7.74 10.84 -12.37
C ASP A 62 9.12 11.06 -11.74
N GLN A 63 9.29 10.78 -10.44
CA GLN A 63 10.57 10.82 -9.74
C GLN A 63 11.41 9.54 -9.95
N ILE A 64 10.78 8.45 -10.38
CA ILE A 64 11.49 7.22 -10.73
C ILE A 64 12.28 7.43 -12.04
N PRO A 65 13.57 7.07 -12.11
CA PRO A 65 14.38 7.22 -13.33
C PRO A 65 13.72 6.59 -14.57
N LYS A 66 13.87 7.23 -15.73
CA LYS A 66 13.26 6.76 -16.99
C LYS A 66 13.70 5.34 -17.37
N GLY A 67 14.97 5.00 -17.13
CA GLY A 67 15.53 3.66 -17.39
C GLY A 67 15.37 2.67 -16.23
N SER A 68 14.58 3.00 -15.20
CA SER A 68 14.36 2.14 -14.05
C SER A 68 13.71 0.82 -14.44
N GLY A 69 14.19 -0.28 -13.83
CA GLY A 69 13.58 -1.59 -13.95
C GLY A 69 12.12 -1.63 -13.48
N LEU A 70 11.70 -0.72 -12.58
CA LEU A 70 10.29 -0.62 -12.15
C LEU A 70 9.40 -0.18 -13.31
N LYS A 71 9.85 0.79 -14.13
CA LYS A 71 9.10 1.24 -15.30
C LYS A 71 9.06 0.16 -16.37
N THR A 72 10.15 -0.58 -16.56
CA THR A 72 10.17 -1.74 -17.45
C THR A 72 9.19 -2.82 -17.00
N LEU A 73 9.19 -3.19 -15.72
CA LEU A 73 8.29 -4.19 -15.16
C LEU A 73 6.81 -3.76 -15.29
N TYR A 74 6.51 -2.53 -14.88
CA TYR A 74 5.13 -2.01 -14.84
C TYR A 74 4.46 -1.97 -16.22
N HIS A 75 5.22 -1.68 -17.28
CA HIS A 75 4.71 -1.63 -18.66
C HIS A 75 4.96 -2.93 -19.43
N ASN A 76 5.49 -3.99 -18.78
CA ASN A 76 5.73 -5.25 -19.45
C ASN A 76 4.40 -5.97 -19.74
N PRO A 77 4.06 -6.28 -21.00
CA PRO A 77 2.78 -6.92 -21.33
C PRO A 77 2.60 -8.30 -20.70
N GLN A 78 3.68 -9.08 -20.56
CA GLN A 78 3.59 -10.40 -19.92
C GLN A 78 3.27 -10.27 -18.43
N PHE A 79 3.88 -9.29 -17.75
CA PHE A 79 3.57 -8.98 -16.36
C PHE A 79 2.11 -8.52 -16.21
N GLN A 80 1.66 -7.56 -17.03
CA GLN A 80 0.28 -7.07 -16.99
C GLN A 80 -0.73 -8.19 -17.26
N ASN A 81 -0.50 -9.03 -18.27
CA ASN A 81 -1.36 -10.19 -18.55
C ASN A 81 -1.38 -11.18 -17.39
N PHE A 82 -0.24 -11.45 -16.76
CA PHE A 82 -0.16 -12.30 -15.58
C PHE A 82 -1.00 -11.75 -14.42
N ILE A 83 -0.82 -10.48 -14.06
CA ILE A 83 -1.57 -9.84 -12.98
C ILE A 83 -3.07 -9.80 -13.31
N THR A 84 -3.43 -9.47 -14.54
CA THR A 84 -4.82 -9.44 -15.03
C THR A 84 -5.49 -10.80 -14.82
N ALA A 85 -4.81 -11.89 -15.23
CA ALA A 85 -5.31 -13.25 -15.08
C ALA A 85 -5.45 -13.68 -13.61
N VAL A 86 -4.46 -13.37 -12.76
CA VAL A 86 -4.50 -13.71 -11.32
C VAL A 86 -5.61 -12.97 -10.59
N LEU A 87 -5.83 -11.70 -10.92
CA LEU A 87 -6.89 -10.90 -10.32
C LEU A 87 -8.27 -11.21 -10.92
N GLY A 88 -8.35 -11.86 -12.08
CA GLY A 88 -9.62 -12.06 -12.79
C GLY A 88 -10.21 -10.76 -13.33
N GLU A 89 -9.35 -9.76 -13.57
CA GLU A 89 -9.74 -8.50 -14.21
C GLU A 89 -9.83 -8.66 -15.72
N LYS A 90 -10.60 -7.81 -16.40
CA LYS A 90 -10.66 -7.82 -17.87
C LYS A 90 -9.43 -7.19 -18.51
N ALA A 91 -8.90 -6.14 -17.87
CA ALA A 91 -7.73 -5.40 -18.30
C ALA A 91 -7.19 -4.58 -17.12
N LEU A 92 -5.94 -4.15 -17.23
CA LEU A 92 -5.28 -3.26 -16.27
C LEU A 92 -4.77 -2.03 -17.01
N TYR A 93 -5.05 -0.86 -16.43
CA TYR A 93 -4.68 0.43 -16.99
C TYR A 93 -3.80 1.21 -16.03
N ALA A 94 -2.84 1.95 -16.57
CA ALA A 94 -2.07 2.89 -15.78
C ALA A 94 -2.95 4.06 -15.31
N TYR A 95 -2.52 4.73 -14.24
CA TYR A 95 -3.10 6.02 -13.90
C TYR A 95 -2.79 7.04 -15.00
N ALA A 96 -3.76 7.90 -15.30
CA ALA A 96 -3.62 8.98 -16.27
C ALA A 96 -2.88 10.19 -15.69
N ASP A 97 -2.76 10.30 -14.37
CA ASP A 97 -1.88 11.28 -13.72
C ASP A 97 -0.42 10.79 -13.67
N PRO A 98 0.57 11.71 -13.68
CA PRO A 98 1.98 11.34 -13.78
C PRO A 98 2.57 10.80 -12.48
N LEU A 99 1.81 10.69 -11.39
CA LEU A 99 2.32 10.37 -10.06
C LEU A 99 2.00 8.95 -9.63
N SER A 100 0.78 8.48 -9.88
CA SER A 100 0.17 7.41 -9.09
C SER A 100 0.50 5.97 -9.51
N SER A 101 0.94 5.75 -10.75
CA SER A 101 1.14 4.39 -11.31
C SER A 101 2.15 3.53 -10.55
N ILE A 102 3.28 4.10 -10.14
CA ILE A 102 4.34 3.43 -9.37
C ILE A 102 4.76 4.34 -8.21
N ASN A 103 4.69 3.84 -6.99
CA ASN A 103 5.21 4.54 -5.82
C ASN A 103 6.25 3.69 -5.10
N VAL A 104 7.39 4.28 -4.72
CA VAL A 104 8.34 3.62 -3.82
C VAL A 104 8.14 4.21 -2.43
N HIS A 105 7.68 3.38 -1.51
CA HIS A 105 7.45 3.75 -0.12
C HIS A 105 8.71 3.54 0.72
N TYR A 106 8.94 4.48 1.62
CA TYR A 106 10.01 4.50 2.61
C TYR A 106 9.37 4.44 3.99
N ALA A 107 9.77 3.46 4.79
CA ALA A 107 9.45 3.41 6.21
C ALA A 107 10.73 3.31 7.04
N HIS A 108 11.03 4.38 7.76
CA HIS A 108 12.07 4.47 8.79
C HIS A 108 11.57 3.92 10.13
N GLU A 109 12.47 3.75 11.09
CA GLU A 109 12.15 3.29 12.44
C GLU A 109 10.90 3.97 13.02
N GLY A 110 10.00 3.16 13.58
CA GLY A 110 8.73 3.58 14.16
C GLY A 110 7.64 3.91 13.15
N GLN A 111 7.93 4.00 11.85
CA GLN A 111 6.90 4.21 10.83
C GLN A 111 6.08 2.94 10.59
N GLU A 112 4.77 3.13 10.48
CA GLU A 112 3.77 2.08 10.33
C GLU A 112 2.67 2.50 9.35
N LEU A 113 1.92 1.51 8.88
CA LEU A 113 0.63 1.72 8.23
C LEU A 113 -0.41 1.00 9.09
N GLY A 114 -1.19 1.78 9.86
CA GLY A 114 -2.15 1.24 10.81
C GLY A 114 -3.29 0.45 10.16
N TRP A 115 -4.11 -0.17 11.00
CA TRP A 115 -5.24 -0.99 10.55
C TRP A 115 -6.19 -0.22 9.63
N HIS A 116 -6.46 -0.78 8.46
CA HIS A 116 -7.45 -0.26 7.52
C HIS A 116 -7.97 -1.36 6.58
N PHE A 117 -9.10 -1.03 5.95
CA PHE A 117 -9.53 -1.66 4.70
C PHE A 117 -9.14 -0.76 3.52
N ASP A 118 -8.96 -1.38 2.36
CA ASP A 118 -8.75 -0.62 1.13
C ASP A 118 -10.05 -0.11 0.54
N ASN A 119 -9.97 1.05 -0.12
CA ASN A 119 -11.01 1.50 -1.05
C ASN A 119 -10.83 0.88 -2.45
N SER A 120 -9.60 0.46 -2.81
CA SER A 120 -9.32 -0.21 -4.07
C SER A 120 -9.73 -1.69 -4.04
N SER A 121 -10.03 -2.24 -5.21
CA SER A 121 -10.40 -3.65 -5.36
C SER A 121 -9.24 -4.62 -5.09
N PHE A 122 -8.00 -4.16 -5.31
CA PHE A 122 -6.78 -4.90 -5.07
C PHE A 122 -5.60 -3.95 -4.87
N ALA A 123 -4.48 -4.51 -4.41
CA ALA A 123 -3.19 -3.85 -4.35
C ALA A 123 -2.07 -4.83 -4.72
N ILE A 124 -1.06 -4.32 -5.42
CA ILE A 124 0.09 -5.07 -5.88
C ILE A 124 1.33 -4.39 -5.30
N THR A 125 2.10 -5.15 -4.51
CA THR A 125 3.29 -4.61 -3.86
C THR A 125 4.50 -5.51 -4.08
N LEU A 126 5.68 -4.91 -4.05
CA LEU A 126 6.95 -5.59 -4.22
C LEU A 126 7.92 -5.10 -3.15
N LEU A 127 8.30 -5.98 -2.23
CA LEU A 127 9.26 -5.63 -1.18
C LEU A 127 10.67 -5.62 -1.77
N LEU A 128 11.37 -4.49 -1.71
CA LEU A 128 12.76 -4.39 -2.17
C LEU A 128 13.75 -4.56 -1.03
N GLN A 129 13.44 -4.00 0.14
CA GLN A 129 14.29 -4.05 1.33
C GLN A 129 13.43 -4.17 2.58
N ALA A 130 13.68 -5.20 3.38
CA ALA A 130 13.07 -5.36 4.71
C ALA A 130 13.81 -4.49 5.75
N PRO A 131 13.12 -4.02 6.80
CA PRO A 131 13.76 -3.42 7.96
C PRO A 131 14.52 -4.48 8.78
N GLU A 132 15.19 -4.07 9.86
CA GLU A 132 15.86 -5.01 10.78
C GLU A 132 14.85 -5.77 11.65
N GLY A 133 13.72 -5.15 11.98
CA GLY A 133 12.59 -5.78 12.64
C GLY A 133 11.27 -5.06 12.33
N GLY A 134 10.15 -5.67 12.74
CA GLY A 134 8.82 -5.12 12.49
C GLY A 134 8.50 -5.03 11.00
N GLY A 135 7.68 -4.06 10.59
CA GLY A 135 7.26 -3.94 9.19
C GLY A 135 6.47 -5.15 8.67
N VAL A 136 5.85 -5.91 9.58
CA VAL A 136 5.14 -7.15 9.33
C VAL A 136 3.77 -6.82 8.77
N PHE A 137 3.41 -7.46 7.67
CA PHE A 137 2.07 -7.37 7.11
C PHE A 137 1.13 -8.31 7.89
N GLU A 138 0.19 -7.73 8.61
CA GLU A 138 -0.82 -8.44 9.39
C GLU A 138 -2.21 -8.25 8.79
N TYR A 139 -3.04 -9.28 8.82
CA TYR A 139 -4.37 -9.21 8.23
C TYR A 139 -5.38 -10.19 8.83
N VAL A 140 -6.65 -9.84 8.69
CA VAL A 140 -7.81 -10.70 8.95
C VAL A 140 -8.66 -10.72 7.67
N PRO A 141 -8.68 -11.84 6.93
CA PRO A 141 -9.40 -11.93 5.68
C PRO A 141 -10.92 -11.97 5.91
N ASP A 142 -11.66 -11.48 4.93
CA ASP A 142 -13.14 -11.57 4.87
C ASP A 142 -13.84 -11.09 6.15
N LEU A 143 -13.28 -10.07 6.82
CA LEU A 143 -13.82 -9.54 8.07
C LEU A 143 -15.09 -8.73 7.85
N ARG A 144 -15.34 -8.25 6.62
CA ARG A 144 -16.54 -7.48 6.27
C ARG A 144 -17.04 -7.86 4.88
N ASP A 145 -18.31 -7.55 4.59
CA ASP A 145 -18.85 -7.56 3.23
C ASP A 145 -19.24 -6.13 2.82
N ALA A 146 -18.30 -5.45 2.13
CA ALA A 146 -18.53 -4.10 1.65
C ALA A 146 -19.60 -4.01 0.55
N ALA A 147 -19.94 -5.11 -0.15
CA ALA A 147 -20.97 -5.11 -1.18
C ALA A 147 -22.38 -5.26 -0.59
N ALA A 148 -22.51 -6.06 0.48
CA ALA A 148 -23.74 -6.17 1.26
C ALA A 148 -23.95 -5.02 2.27
N GLY A 149 -22.94 -4.16 2.47
CA GLY A 149 -22.99 -3.08 3.47
C GLY A 149 -22.73 -3.54 4.90
N GLU A 150 -22.23 -4.76 5.09
CA GLU A 150 -21.93 -5.36 6.38
C GLU A 150 -20.53 -4.94 6.84
N MET A 151 -20.45 -3.90 7.67
CA MET A 151 -19.17 -3.30 8.08
C MET A 151 -18.46 -4.02 9.23
N ASN A 152 -19.16 -4.95 9.89
CA ASN A 152 -18.70 -5.77 11.02
C ASN A 152 -18.00 -4.96 12.14
N PHE A 153 -18.69 -3.96 12.70
CA PHE A 153 -18.11 -3.05 13.70
C PHE A 153 -17.53 -3.77 14.92
N GLN A 154 -18.21 -4.81 15.44
CA GLN A 154 -17.74 -5.58 16.58
C GLN A 154 -16.48 -6.39 16.24
N GLY A 155 -16.48 -7.13 15.13
CA GLY A 155 -15.31 -7.91 14.73
C GLY A 155 -14.07 -7.04 14.48
N VAL A 156 -14.25 -5.83 13.96
CA VAL A 156 -13.16 -4.85 13.84
C VAL A 156 -12.67 -4.40 15.22
N ALA A 157 -13.57 -4.08 16.16
CA ALA A 157 -13.18 -3.72 17.53
C ALA A 157 -12.36 -4.84 18.19
N ASP A 158 -12.80 -6.09 18.06
CA ASP A 158 -12.11 -7.26 18.60
C ASP A 158 -10.69 -7.41 18.01
N VAL A 159 -10.49 -7.11 16.73
CA VAL A 159 -9.14 -7.09 16.11
C VAL A 159 -8.29 -5.97 16.70
N LEU A 160 -8.82 -4.75 16.83
CA LEU A 160 -8.07 -3.61 17.38
C LEU A 160 -7.71 -3.79 18.86
N GLU A 161 -8.49 -4.58 19.60
CA GLU A 161 -8.26 -4.93 21.01
C GLU A 161 -7.38 -6.19 21.18
N GLY A 162 -7.03 -6.86 20.08
CA GLY A 162 -6.21 -8.07 20.10
C GLY A 162 -6.96 -9.32 20.57
N ALA A 163 -8.29 -9.28 20.65
CA ALA A 163 -9.13 -10.43 20.97
C ALA A 163 -9.24 -11.42 19.79
N THR A 164 -9.08 -10.93 18.56
CA THR A 164 -9.08 -11.76 17.35
C THR A 164 -7.65 -12.06 16.89
N PRO A 165 -7.26 -13.35 16.73
CA PRO A 165 -5.97 -13.72 16.15
C PRO A 165 -5.80 -13.19 14.73
N VAL A 166 -4.63 -12.62 14.45
CA VAL A 166 -4.29 -12.07 13.12
C VAL A 166 -3.38 -13.03 12.35
N LYS A 167 -3.48 -13.03 11.03
CA LYS A 167 -2.54 -13.73 10.15
C LYS A 167 -1.39 -12.80 9.79
N THR A 168 -0.19 -13.37 9.61
CA THR A 168 0.98 -12.65 9.12
C THR A 168 1.37 -13.16 7.73
N LEU A 169 1.77 -12.26 6.85
CA LEU A 169 2.37 -12.64 5.57
C LEU A 169 3.89 -12.57 5.65
N ASP A 170 4.57 -13.70 5.40
CA ASP A 170 6.02 -13.71 5.27
C ASP A 170 6.43 -13.04 3.95
N MET A 171 7.04 -11.86 4.06
CA MET A 171 7.46 -11.05 2.93
C MET A 171 8.98 -10.88 2.97
N GLN A 172 9.68 -11.67 2.17
CA GLN A 172 11.13 -11.54 1.98
C GLN A 172 11.47 -10.54 0.86
N PRO A 173 12.62 -9.84 0.91
CA PRO A 173 13.05 -8.94 -0.17
C PRO A 173 13.08 -9.63 -1.54
N GLY A 174 12.28 -9.11 -2.48
CA GLY A 174 12.01 -9.68 -3.80
C GLY A 174 10.61 -10.28 -3.93
N THR A 175 9.83 -10.34 -2.84
CA THR A 175 8.47 -10.90 -2.86
C THR A 175 7.47 -9.95 -3.50
N LEU A 176 6.78 -10.44 -4.54
CA LEU A 176 5.60 -9.79 -5.10
C LEU A 176 4.35 -10.29 -4.36
N VAL A 177 3.54 -9.36 -3.86
CA VAL A 177 2.29 -9.64 -3.16
C VAL A 177 1.13 -9.01 -3.93
N LEU A 178 0.09 -9.80 -4.14
CA LEU A 178 -1.21 -9.34 -4.60
C LEU A 178 -2.20 -9.59 -3.47
N PHE A 179 -2.97 -8.59 -3.07
CA PHE A 179 -3.96 -8.74 -2.00
C PHE A 179 -5.22 -7.93 -2.27
N ARG A 180 -6.34 -8.36 -1.67
CA ARG A 180 -7.64 -7.69 -1.72
C ARG A 180 -7.99 -7.12 -0.36
N GLY A 181 -7.61 -5.87 -0.12
CA GLY A 181 -7.84 -5.19 1.17
C GLY A 181 -9.27 -4.69 1.37
N ARG A 182 -10.15 -4.73 0.35
CA ARG A 182 -11.51 -4.20 0.47
C ARG A 182 -12.33 -4.88 1.56
N ASN A 183 -12.20 -6.19 1.71
CA ASN A 183 -12.90 -6.99 2.75
C ASN A 183 -11.95 -7.57 3.81
N SER A 184 -10.63 -7.35 3.66
CA SER A 184 -9.62 -7.85 4.58
C SER A 184 -9.03 -6.70 5.38
N LEU A 185 -9.24 -6.70 6.69
CA LEU A 185 -8.64 -5.71 7.58
C LEU A 185 -7.14 -6.01 7.66
N HIS A 186 -6.29 -5.02 7.42
CA HIS A 186 -4.84 -5.25 7.37
C HIS A 186 -4.03 -4.05 7.86
N ARG A 187 -2.79 -4.31 8.27
CA ARG A 187 -1.81 -3.30 8.67
C ARG A 187 -0.39 -3.71 8.33
N VAL A 188 0.53 -2.76 8.44
CA VAL A 188 1.98 -3.01 8.52
C VAL A 188 2.47 -2.51 9.87
N THR A 189 3.00 -3.40 10.70
CA THR A 189 3.50 -3.05 12.04
C THR A 189 4.64 -2.03 11.98
N PRO A 190 4.89 -1.27 13.06
CA PRO A 190 6.01 -0.34 13.12
C PRO A 190 7.33 -1.02 12.74
N THR A 191 8.12 -0.38 11.88
CA THR A 191 9.46 -0.89 11.56
C THR A 191 10.43 -0.61 12.71
N ALA A 192 11.44 -1.45 12.87
CA ALA A 192 12.46 -1.34 13.90
C ALA A 192 13.86 -1.38 13.29
N GLY A 193 14.78 -0.63 13.90
CA GLY A 193 16.17 -0.52 13.47
C GLY A 193 16.40 0.50 12.36
N ASN A 194 17.67 0.67 12.00
CA ASN A 194 18.11 1.80 11.17
C ASN A 194 17.96 1.55 9.66
N ARG A 195 17.74 0.30 9.25
CA ARG A 195 17.49 -0.04 7.84
C ARG A 195 16.09 0.39 7.42
N THR A 196 16.03 1.32 6.47
CA THR A 196 14.76 1.76 5.86
C THR A 196 14.11 0.61 5.11
N ARG A 197 12.82 0.35 5.39
CA ARG A 197 12.00 -0.56 4.61
C ARG A 197 11.61 0.10 3.30
N LEU A 198 11.88 -0.57 2.17
CA LEU A 198 11.56 -0.11 0.83
C LEU A 198 10.53 -1.04 0.20
N LEU A 199 9.35 -0.51 -0.08
CA LEU A 199 8.23 -1.26 -0.69
C LEU A 199 7.72 -0.50 -1.91
N VAL A 200 7.62 -1.18 -3.05
CA VAL A 200 7.00 -0.62 -4.25
C VAL A 200 5.52 -0.95 -4.25
N VAL A 201 4.69 0.03 -4.58
CA VAL A 201 3.29 -0.15 -4.95
C VAL A 201 3.15 0.02 -6.45
N LEU A 202 2.60 -0.99 -7.13
CA LEU A 202 2.29 -0.98 -8.56
C LEU A 202 0.78 -0.82 -8.71
N ALA A 203 0.32 0.42 -8.95
CA ALA A 203 -1.10 0.74 -8.98
C ALA A 203 -1.64 0.65 -10.41
N TYR A 204 -2.71 -0.12 -10.60
CA TYR A 204 -3.46 -0.19 -11.85
C TYR A 204 -4.93 0.09 -11.60
N ASN A 205 -5.63 0.49 -12.64
CA ASN A 205 -7.07 0.69 -12.68
C ASN A 205 -7.74 -0.37 -13.57
N ASP A 206 -9.02 -0.62 -13.31
CA ASP A 206 -9.91 -1.47 -14.13
C ASP A 206 -10.49 -0.71 -15.34
N ALA A 207 -10.32 0.61 -15.39
CA ALA A 207 -10.74 1.48 -16.48
C ALA A 207 -9.61 2.43 -16.94
N PRO A 208 -9.54 2.78 -18.24
CA PRO A 208 -8.59 3.75 -18.75
C PRO A 208 -8.94 5.18 -18.30
N GLY A 209 -7.95 6.07 -18.27
CA GLY A 209 -8.17 7.50 -18.03
C GLY A 209 -8.41 7.88 -16.57
N VAL A 210 -8.32 6.94 -15.63
CA VAL A 210 -8.50 7.19 -14.20
C VAL A 210 -7.28 7.93 -13.64
N SER A 211 -7.55 9.05 -12.96
CA SER A 211 -6.56 9.87 -12.25
C SER A 211 -6.98 10.03 -10.80
N LEU A 212 -6.01 10.16 -9.89
CA LEU A 212 -6.32 10.68 -8.56
C LEU A 212 -6.73 12.15 -8.65
N SER A 213 -7.70 12.55 -7.82
CA SER A 213 -8.06 13.97 -7.68
C SER A 213 -6.84 14.79 -7.24
N GLU A 214 -6.83 16.09 -7.55
CA GLU A 214 -5.74 16.97 -7.10
C GLU A 214 -5.59 16.97 -5.58
N GLY A 215 -6.70 17.00 -4.84
CA GLY A 215 -6.70 16.90 -3.39
C GLY A 215 -6.08 15.59 -2.87
N ALA A 216 -6.40 14.46 -3.50
CA ALA A 216 -5.78 13.18 -3.16
C ALA A 216 -4.27 13.18 -3.45
N ARG A 217 -3.85 13.70 -4.61
CA ARG A 217 -2.43 13.82 -4.96
C ARG A 217 -1.66 14.73 -4.00
N MET A 218 -2.23 15.88 -3.62
CA MET A 218 -1.65 16.74 -2.58
C MET A 218 -1.54 16.03 -1.23
N THR A 219 -2.56 15.26 -0.83
CA THR A 219 -2.58 14.53 0.44
C THR A 219 -1.53 13.42 0.47
N PHE A 220 -1.44 12.62 -0.59
CA PHE A 220 -0.56 11.44 -0.62
C PHE A 220 0.86 11.73 -1.07
N TYR A 221 1.07 12.76 -1.89
CA TYR A 221 2.34 13.03 -2.56
C TYR A 221 2.88 14.45 -2.32
N GLY A 222 2.10 15.32 -1.66
CA GLY A 222 2.49 16.71 -1.41
C GLY A 222 2.49 17.59 -2.65
N ARG A 223 2.03 17.08 -3.80
CA ARG A 223 2.04 17.77 -5.10
C ARG A 223 1.06 17.15 -6.10
N VAL A 224 0.67 17.91 -7.12
CA VAL A 224 -0.23 17.44 -8.19
C VAL A 224 0.49 16.83 -9.39
N GLY A 225 1.80 17.08 -9.55
CA GLY A 225 2.55 16.67 -10.74
C GLY A 225 2.26 17.59 -11.91
N THR A 226 3.26 17.79 -12.77
CA THR A 226 3.20 18.62 -13.97
C THR A 226 3.38 17.79 -15.20
#